data_AF-C3ZR24-F1
#
_entry.id   AF-C3ZR24-F1
#
_cell.length_a   1.000
_cell.length_b   1.000
_cell.length_c   1.000
_cell.angle_alpha   90.00
_cell.angle_beta   90.00
_cell.angle_gamma   90.00
#
_symmetry.space_group_name_H-M   'P 1'
#
loop_
_entity.id
_entity.type
_entity.pdbx_description
1 polymer ?
#
loop_
_entity_poly.entity_id
_entity_poly.type
_entity_poly.pdbx_seq_one_letter_code
_entity_poly.pdbx_strand_id
1 'polypeptide(L)'
;MNSKTIKAGGSLPYSINTARKQPYLNKFLHQWSSSARGRTRASPHIKTYTRTSPDCSRLAWFLVTSANLSKAAWGALEKNGAQLMIRSYEIGVLFLPQDFGDDTTFAVHASCSEPFPIPYDLPPLPYDTN
;
A
#
# COMPACT_ATOMS: atom_id res chain seq x y z
N MET A 1 13.72 -18.52 16.71
CA MET A 1 12.94 -17.88 15.63
C MET A 1 11.54 -18.48 15.60
N ASN A 2 10.47 -17.67 15.65
CA ASN A 2 9.09 -18.15 15.83
C ASN A 2 8.51 -18.71 14.51
N SER A 3 7.94 -19.92 14.56
CA SER A 3 7.40 -20.68 13.42
C SER A 3 6.25 -19.98 12.66
N LYS A 4 5.56 -19.01 13.28
CA LYS A 4 4.50 -18.23 12.65
C LYS A 4 5.03 -17.24 11.60
N THR A 5 6.23 -16.71 11.77
CA THR A 5 6.81 -15.69 10.88
C THR A 5 7.13 -16.28 9.49
N ILE A 6 7.61 -17.52 9.42
CA ILE A 6 7.94 -18.19 8.16
C ILE A 6 6.67 -18.57 7.39
N LYS A 7 5.61 -19.00 8.09
CA LYS A 7 4.32 -19.38 7.48
C LYS A 7 3.60 -18.19 6.84
N ALA A 8 3.71 -16.99 7.40
CA ALA A 8 3.13 -15.78 6.82
C ALA A 8 3.74 -15.44 5.45
N GLY A 9 5.00 -15.81 5.20
CA GLY A 9 5.67 -15.63 3.91
C GLY A 9 4.99 -16.37 2.75
N GLY A 10 4.25 -17.46 3.03
CA GLY A 10 3.49 -18.18 2.00
C GLY A 10 2.37 -17.33 1.37
N SER A 11 1.88 -16.30 2.06
CA SER A 11 0.89 -15.34 1.57
C SER A 11 1.50 -14.03 1.08
N LEU A 12 2.84 -13.96 0.95
CA LEU A 12 3.58 -12.83 0.41
C LEU A 12 4.38 -13.29 -0.83
N PRO A 13 3.70 -13.60 -1.94
CA PRO A 13 4.33 -14.20 -3.10
C PRO A 13 5.20 -13.20 -3.87
N TYR A 14 6.50 -13.14 -3.53
CA TYR A 14 7.51 -12.44 -4.32
C TYR A 14 8.67 -13.39 -4.63
N SER A 15 8.66 -13.96 -5.84
CA SER A 15 9.64 -14.99 -6.22
C SER A 15 11.05 -14.41 -6.38
N ILE A 16 12.07 -15.19 -6.00
CA ILE A 16 13.48 -14.81 -6.16
C ILE A 16 13.86 -14.55 -7.63
N ASN A 17 13.24 -15.27 -8.57
CA ASN A 17 13.47 -15.09 -10.01
C ASN A 17 12.96 -13.74 -10.52
N THR A 18 11.86 -13.25 -9.97
CA THR A 18 11.37 -11.89 -10.24
C THR A 18 12.28 -10.87 -9.58
N ALA A 19 12.60 -11.05 -8.29
CA ALA A 19 13.39 -10.10 -7.52
C ALA A 19 14.77 -9.81 -8.14
N ARG A 20 15.47 -10.84 -8.62
CA ARG A 20 16.78 -10.70 -9.29
C ARG A 20 16.76 -9.81 -10.53
N LYS A 21 15.61 -9.67 -11.20
CA LYS A 21 15.46 -8.84 -12.40
C LYS A 21 15.23 -7.35 -12.09
N GLN A 22 14.92 -7.01 -10.84
CA GLN A 22 14.55 -5.65 -10.43
C GLN A 22 15.15 -5.23 -9.08
N PRO A 23 16.49 -5.34 -8.90
CA PRO A 23 17.14 -4.96 -7.64
C PRO A 23 16.92 -3.49 -7.27
N TYR A 24 16.68 -2.62 -8.26
CA TYR A 24 16.39 -1.21 -8.04
C TYR A 24 15.13 -0.98 -7.19
N LEU A 25 14.16 -1.91 -7.20
CA LEU A 25 12.89 -1.77 -6.49
C LEU A 25 13.10 -1.71 -4.97
N ASN A 26 14.16 -2.37 -4.45
CA ASN A 26 14.45 -2.41 -3.03
C ASN A 26 14.68 -1.02 -2.41
N LYS A 27 15.09 -0.03 -3.23
CA LYS A 27 15.28 1.37 -2.79
C LYS A 27 13.97 2.07 -2.40
N PHE A 28 12.82 1.53 -2.83
CA PHE A 28 11.50 2.11 -2.58
C PHE A 28 10.73 1.36 -1.50
N LEU A 29 11.20 0.18 -1.08
CA LEU A 29 10.51 -0.63 -0.08
C LEU A 29 10.74 -0.09 1.33
N HIS A 30 9.72 -0.23 2.17
CA HIS A 30 9.71 0.18 3.56
C HIS A 30 9.19 -0.98 4.42
N GLN A 31 9.54 -0.99 5.69
CA GLN A 31 9.11 -1.99 6.65
C GLN A 31 7.61 -1.85 6.95
N TRP A 32 6.96 -2.99 7.17
CA TRP A 32 5.61 -3.01 7.72
C TRP A 32 5.63 -2.59 9.20
N SER A 33 4.92 -1.51 9.54
CA SER A 33 4.66 -1.10 10.91
C SER A 33 3.20 -0.70 11.09
N SER A 34 2.58 -1.19 12.16
CA SER A 34 1.19 -0.87 12.51
C SER A 34 1.01 -0.92 14.03
N SER A 35 1.91 -0.25 14.75
CA SER A 35 1.99 -0.23 16.20
C SER A 35 0.79 0.47 16.80
N ALA A 36 0.32 1.57 16.21
CA ALA A 36 -0.88 2.27 16.64
C ALA A 36 -2.16 1.42 16.56
N ARG A 37 -2.15 0.36 15.74
CA ARG A 37 -3.27 -0.61 15.61
C ARG A 37 -2.95 -1.99 16.19
N GLY A 38 -1.81 -2.16 16.86
CA GLY A 38 -1.35 -3.44 17.43
C GLY A 38 -1.08 -4.55 16.41
N ARG A 39 -0.86 -4.22 15.13
CA ARG A 39 -0.76 -5.18 14.01
C ARG A 39 0.63 -5.30 13.39
N THR A 40 1.68 -4.71 13.98
CA THR A 40 3.06 -4.82 13.47
C THR A 40 3.52 -6.28 13.28
N ARG A 41 3.08 -7.20 14.14
CA ARG A 41 3.41 -8.65 14.01
C ARG A 41 2.45 -9.43 13.10
N ALA A 42 1.41 -8.81 12.57
CA ALA A 42 0.46 -9.41 11.64
C ALA A 42 0.84 -8.98 10.21
N SER A 43 1.44 -9.89 9.45
CA SER A 43 1.87 -9.60 8.08
C SER A 43 0.68 -9.13 7.22
N PRO A 44 0.86 -8.06 6.41
CA PRO A 44 -0.23 -7.49 5.64
C PRO A 44 -0.59 -8.40 4.45
N HIS A 45 -1.88 -8.73 4.31
CA HIS A 45 -2.46 -9.21 3.06
C HIS A 45 -3.42 -8.17 2.44
N ILE A 46 -3.61 -7.03 3.10
CA ILE A 46 -4.32 -5.85 2.59
C ILE A 46 -3.44 -5.12 1.58
N LYS A 47 -4.05 -4.51 0.55
CA LYS A 47 -3.37 -3.65 -0.42
C LYS A 47 -4.03 -2.29 -0.37
N THR A 48 -3.22 -1.27 -0.13
CA THR A 48 -3.68 0.10 0.03
C THR A 48 -2.79 1.03 -0.77
N TYR A 49 -3.42 2.04 -1.37
CA TYR A 49 -2.73 3.10 -2.11
C TYR A 49 -3.29 4.42 -1.60
N THR A 50 -2.43 5.42 -1.45
CA THR A 50 -2.83 6.74 -0.93
C THR A 50 -1.84 7.80 -1.37
N ARG A 51 -2.22 9.07 -1.20
CA ARG A 51 -1.33 10.22 -1.38
C ARG A 51 -1.32 11.05 -0.10
N THR A 52 -0.20 11.02 0.61
CA THR A 52 0.02 11.78 1.85
C THR A 52 0.51 13.20 1.57
N SER A 53 0.23 14.14 2.48
CA SER A 53 0.95 15.40 2.58
C SER A 53 2.43 15.17 2.95
N PRO A 54 3.34 16.15 2.72
CA PRO A 54 4.76 15.98 3.02
C PRO A 54 5.07 15.63 4.49
N ASP A 55 4.26 16.12 5.42
CA ASP A 55 4.32 15.86 6.85
C ASP A 55 3.52 14.62 7.29
N CYS A 56 2.89 13.91 6.34
CA CYS A 56 2.03 12.75 6.56
C CYS A 56 0.78 12.99 7.43
N SER A 57 0.41 14.25 7.68
CA SER A 57 -0.74 14.58 8.54
C SER A 57 -2.10 14.51 7.82
N ARG A 58 -2.10 14.54 6.47
CA ARG A 58 -3.31 14.55 5.63
C ARG A 58 -3.20 13.59 4.44
N LEU A 59 -4.35 13.10 3.96
CA LEU A 59 -4.47 12.28 2.75
C LEU A 59 -5.32 13.01 1.69
N ALA A 60 -4.87 13.01 0.44
CA ALA A 60 -5.70 13.51 -0.66
C ALA A 60 -6.78 12.51 -1.10
N TRP A 61 -6.52 11.21 -0.92
CA TRP A 61 -7.43 10.10 -1.25
C TRP A 61 -6.90 8.81 -0.62
N PHE A 62 -7.74 7.80 -0.49
CA PHE A 62 -7.32 6.48 -0.02
C PHE A 62 -8.01 5.38 -0.83
N LEU A 63 -7.26 4.37 -1.26
CA LEU A 63 -7.76 3.21 -2.00
C LEU A 63 -7.43 1.94 -1.22
N VAL A 64 -8.44 1.10 -0.99
CA VAL A 64 -8.27 -0.29 -0.56
C VAL A 64 -8.72 -1.21 -1.69
N THR A 65 -7.90 -2.21 -2.03
CA THR A 65 -8.12 -3.03 -3.22
C THR A 65 -7.57 -4.45 -3.07
N SER A 66 -7.96 -5.36 -3.96
CA SER A 66 -7.31 -6.67 -4.13
C SER A 66 -5.99 -6.58 -4.92
N ALA A 67 -5.82 -5.52 -5.72
CA ALA A 67 -4.69 -5.35 -6.64
C ALA A 67 -3.35 -5.21 -5.93
N ASN A 68 -2.44 -6.17 -6.17
CA ASN A 68 -1.03 -6.05 -5.81
C ASN A 68 -0.28 -5.10 -6.78
N LEU A 69 0.95 -4.71 -6.43
CA LEU A 69 1.84 -3.98 -7.34
C LEU A 69 2.32 -4.86 -8.49
N SER A 70 1.50 -5.01 -9.53
CA SER A 70 1.81 -5.81 -10.72
C SER A 70 1.14 -5.24 -11.97
N LYS A 71 1.78 -5.43 -13.13
CA LYS A 71 1.17 -5.11 -14.44
C LYS A 71 -0.08 -5.94 -14.74
N ALA A 72 -0.16 -7.16 -14.20
CA ALA A 72 -1.33 -8.00 -14.40
C ALA A 72 -2.60 -7.41 -13.75
N ALA A 73 -2.45 -6.82 -12.56
CA ALA A 73 -3.51 -6.19 -11.80
C ALA A 73 -3.85 -4.77 -12.30
N TRP A 74 -2.83 -3.94 -12.57
CA TRP A 74 -3.01 -2.52 -12.92
C TRP A 74 -3.07 -2.24 -14.41
N GLY A 75 -2.71 -3.22 -15.22
CA GLY A 75 -2.57 -3.09 -16.66
C GLY A 75 -1.21 -2.57 -17.12
N ALA A 76 -0.94 -2.76 -18.40
CA ALA A 76 0.21 -2.18 -19.08
C ALA A 76 -0.21 -1.66 -20.46
N LEU A 77 0.37 -0.54 -20.88
CA LEU A 77 0.15 0.02 -22.20
C LEU A 77 0.84 -0.84 -23.27
N GLU A 78 0.11 -1.18 -24.32
CA GLU A 78 0.54 -1.92 -25.49
C GLU A 78 0.13 -1.16 -26.78
N LYS A 79 0.53 -1.67 -27.95
CA LYS A 79 0.18 -1.10 -29.27
C LYS A 79 0.47 0.41 -29.33
N ASN A 80 1.69 0.80 -28.97
CA ASN A 80 2.15 2.20 -28.92
C ASN A 80 1.24 3.12 -28.06
N GLY A 81 0.68 2.59 -26.97
CA GLY A 81 -0.16 3.34 -26.03
C GLY A 81 -1.65 3.35 -26.37
N ALA A 82 -2.06 2.74 -27.48
CA ALA A 82 -3.47 2.69 -27.88
C ALA A 82 -4.30 1.64 -27.12
N GLN A 83 -3.66 0.73 -26.38
CA GLN A 83 -4.34 -0.34 -25.66
C GLN A 83 -3.81 -0.47 -24.23
N LEU A 84 -4.71 -0.51 -23.24
CA LEU A 84 -4.40 -0.90 -21.87
C LEU A 84 -4.75 -2.38 -21.66
N MET A 85 -3.74 -3.21 -21.41
CA MET A 85 -3.88 -4.66 -21.29
C MET A 85 -3.87 -5.09 -19.82
N ILE A 86 -4.99 -5.65 -19.32
CA ILE A 86 -5.18 -6.14 -17.94
C ILE A 86 -5.32 -7.67 -17.97
N ARG A 87 -4.69 -8.37 -17.01
CA ARG A 87 -4.63 -9.85 -16.97
C ARG A 87 -5.36 -10.49 -15.80
N SER A 88 -5.75 -9.69 -14.81
CA SER A 88 -6.39 -10.14 -13.58
C SER A 88 -7.72 -9.42 -13.36
N TYR A 89 -8.65 -10.10 -12.69
CA TYR A 89 -9.84 -9.47 -12.12
C TYR A 89 -9.47 -8.90 -10.75
N GLU A 90 -9.68 -7.61 -10.56
CA GLU A 90 -9.37 -6.90 -9.32
C GLU A 90 -10.54 -5.97 -8.97
N ILE A 91 -10.73 -5.70 -7.69
CA ILE A 91 -11.75 -4.77 -7.20
C ILE A 91 -11.23 -3.98 -5.99
N GLY A 92 -11.65 -2.72 -5.89
CA GLY A 92 -11.34 -1.87 -4.76
C GLY A 92 -12.35 -0.75 -4.58
N VAL A 93 -12.23 -0.04 -3.46
CA VAL A 93 -13.04 1.12 -3.11
C VAL A 93 -12.12 2.31 -2.90
N LEU A 94 -12.38 3.38 -3.66
CA LEU A 94 -11.68 4.66 -3.56
C LEU A 94 -12.49 5.59 -2.66
N PHE A 95 -11.82 6.17 -1.68
CA PHE A 95 -12.35 7.20 -0.78
C PHE A 95 -11.80 8.55 -1.22
N LEU A 96 -12.69 9.48 -1.59
CA LEU A 96 -12.35 10.86 -1.91
C LEU A 96 -12.94 11.79 -0.84
N PRO A 97 -12.20 12.79 -0.33
CA PRO A 97 -12.71 13.72 0.68
C PRO A 97 -14.04 14.39 0.33
N GLN A 98 -14.22 14.70 -0.95
CA GLN A 98 -15.42 15.34 -1.51
C GLN A 98 -16.69 14.48 -1.34
N ASP A 99 -16.57 13.16 -1.18
CA ASP A 99 -17.71 12.27 -0.94
C ASP A 99 -18.20 12.35 0.53
N PHE A 100 -17.44 12.99 1.42
CA PHE A 100 -17.69 13.04 2.87
C PHE A 100 -17.81 14.47 3.42
N GLY A 101 -17.81 15.50 2.55
CA GLY A 101 -17.97 16.90 2.92
C GLY A 101 -17.24 17.85 1.98
N ASP A 102 -17.08 19.10 2.41
CA ASP A 102 -16.42 20.17 1.62
C ASP A 102 -14.88 20.15 1.73
N ASP A 103 -14.32 19.21 2.50
CA ASP A 103 -12.88 19.08 2.68
C ASP A 103 -12.19 18.56 1.41
N THR A 104 -10.95 19.00 1.21
CA THR A 104 -10.10 18.56 0.09
C THR A 104 -9.15 17.43 0.46
N THR A 105 -9.08 17.07 1.74
CA THR A 105 -8.18 16.04 2.28
C THR A 105 -8.75 15.44 3.56
N PHE A 106 -8.40 14.19 3.86
CA PHE A 106 -8.68 13.57 5.15
C PHE A 106 -7.56 13.84 6.17
N ALA A 107 -7.91 14.09 7.43
CA ALA A 107 -6.92 14.14 8.52
C ALA A 107 -6.48 12.72 8.94
N VAL A 108 -5.22 12.55 9.33
CA VAL A 108 -4.66 11.24 9.77
C VAL A 108 -4.53 11.13 11.29
N HIS A 109 -4.21 12.24 11.97
CA HIS A 109 -3.96 12.25 13.41
C HIS A 109 -5.22 12.55 14.23
N ALA A 110 -5.29 11.94 15.42
CA ALA A 110 -6.43 11.99 16.33
C ALA A 110 -6.71 13.37 16.98
N SER A 111 -5.92 14.40 16.67
CA SER A 111 -6.20 15.77 17.10
C SER A 111 -7.35 16.42 16.31
N CYS A 112 -7.81 15.81 15.21
CA CYS A 112 -8.99 16.21 14.44
C CYS A 112 -10.21 15.37 14.86
N SER A 113 -11.43 15.92 14.74
CA SER A 113 -12.63 15.26 15.31
C SER A 113 -12.94 13.89 14.71
N GLU A 114 -12.56 13.63 13.46
CA GLU A 114 -12.77 12.34 12.77
C GLU A 114 -11.60 12.03 11.81
N PRO A 115 -10.49 11.42 12.28
CA PRO A 115 -9.37 11.07 11.41
C PRO A 115 -9.67 9.84 10.55
N PHE A 116 -9.18 9.82 9.31
CA PHE A 116 -9.28 8.66 8.45
C PHE A 116 -8.51 7.47 9.04
N PRO A 117 -9.13 6.27 9.12
CA PRO A 117 -8.58 5.15 9.88
C PRO A 117 -7.51 4.39 9.09
N ILE A 118 -6.32 4.98 8.89
CA ILE A 118 -5.19 4.28 8.25
C ILE A 118 -4.80 3.03 9.07
N PRO A 119 -4.59 1.87 8.41
CA PRO A 119 -4.33 0.60 9.09
C PRO A 119 -2.84 0.34 9.39
N TYR A 120 -1.96 1.31 9.17
CA TYR A 120 -0.50 1.24 9.41
C TYR A 120 0.04 2.61 9.85
N ASP A 121 1.25 2.62 10.39
CA ASP A 121 1.88 3.83 10.89
C ASP A 121 2.44 4.69 9.75
N LEU A 122 2.41 6.03 9.91
CA LEU A 122 3.05 7.01 9.04
C LEU A 122 4.03 7.88 9.86
N PRO A 123 5.15 8.35 9.27
CA PRO A 123 5.65 8.00 7.94
C PRO A 123 6.13 6.53 7.86
N PRO A 124 6.20 5.92 6.66
CA PRO A 124 6.72 4.56 6.51
C PRO A 124 8.17 4.46 6.97
N LEU A 125 8.52 3.37 7.65
CA LEU A 125 9.88 3.13 8.16
C LEU A 125 10.78 2.55 7.06
N PRO A 126 11.89 3.19 6.65
CA PRO A 126 12.78 2.63 5.64
C PRO A 126 13.39 1.28 6.06
N TYR A 127 13.75 0.43 5.10
CA TYR A 127 14.64 -0.71 5.39
C TYR A 127 16.06 -0.22 5.67
N ASP A 128 16.72 -0.86 6.63
CA ASP A 128 18.14 -0.61 6.91
C ASP A 128 18.99 -0.98 5.69
N THR A 129 20.01 -0.17 5.40
CA THR A 129 21.06 -0.50 4.44
C THR A 129 22.04 -1.48 5.12
N ASN A 130 21.69 -2.76 5.16
CA ASN A 130 22.64 -3.82 5.49
C ASN A 130 23.58 -4.09 4.32
#